data_AF-A0A1S0UD94-F1
#
_entry.id   AF-A0A1S0UD94-F1
#
_cell.length_a   1.000
_cell.length_b   1.000
_cell.length_c   1.000
_cell.angle_alpha   90.00
_cell.angle_beta   90.00
_cell.angle_gamma   90.00
#
_symmetry.space_group_name_H-M   'P 1'
#
loop_
_entity.id
_entity.type
_entity.pdbx_description
1 polymer ?
#
loop_
_entity_poly.entity_id
_entity_poly.type
_entity_poly.pdbx_seq_one_letter_code
_entity_poly.pdbx_strand_id
1 'polypeptide(L)'
;MEEMAELRQIPYDENEADFNGTPGASAGSSERDEVESIREIVLRSRTIRIPIVEERPVAPEAFHAPEVEGLPAQYQQLLVTPPIDPYIVIRNADGSTTIECGMCPKEFGTLKGWRIHASKVHRQSGKFIFELQYT
;
A
#
# COMPACT_ATOMS: atom_id res chain seq x y z
N MET A 1 23.98 -12.46 -46.01
CA MET A 1 22.65 -11.83 -46.15
C MET A 1 22.40 -11.14 -44.83
N GLU A 2 22.70 -9.85 -44.79
CA GLU A 2 22.42 -8.91 -43.71
C GLU A 2 20.94 -8.89 -43.35
N GLU A 3 20.64 -8.68 -42.06
CA GLU A 3 19.48 -7.87 -41.68
C GLU A 3 19.75 -7.19 -40.33
N MET A 4 19.91 -5.86 -40.40
CA MET A 4 20.05 -4.94 -39.27
C MET A 4 18.67 -4.66 -38.65
N ALA A 5 18.48 -5.00 -37.37
CA ALA A 5 17.39 -4.45 -36.59
C ALA A 5 17.86 -3.15 -35.92
N GLU A 6 17.66 -2.06 -36.65
CA GLU A 6 17.90 -0.68 -36.26
C GLU A 6 17.04 -0.29 -35.02
N LEU A 7 17.68 -0.01 -33.88
CA LEU A 7 16.99 0.54 -32.71
C LEU A 7 16.66 2.01 -32.97
N ARG A 8 15.37 2.31 -33.19
CA ARG A 8 14.87 3.69 -33.29
C ARG A 8 15.13 4.43 -31.97
N GLN A 9 15.94 5.48 -32.05
CA GLN A 9 16.18 6.41 -30.95
C GLN A 9 14.97 7.34 -30.81
N ILE A 10 14.46 7.47 -29.58
CA ILE A 10 13.37 8.41 -29.25
C ILE A 10 14.03 9.77 -29.00
N PRO A 11 13.58 10.88 -29.62
CA PRO A 11 14.12 12.21 -29.34
C PRO A 11 13.85 12.60 -27.88
N TYR A 12 14.89 13.00 -27.17
CA TYR A 12 14.79 13.62 -25.84
C TYR A 12 14.45 15.09 -26.06
N ASP A 13 13.26 15.52 -25.67
CA ASP A 13 12.85 16.92 -25.74
C ASP A 13 13.21 17.60 -24.40
N GLU A 14 14.22 18.46 -24.45
CA GLU A 14 14.59 19.38 -23.38
C GLU A 14 13.68 20.61 -23.46
N ASN A 15 12.66 20.69 -22.59
CA ASN A 15 11.91 21.91 -22.35
C ASN A 15 11.96 22.32 -20.87
N GLU A 16 12.87 23.24 -20.61
CA GLU A 16 13.02 24.03 -19.39
C GLU A 16 11.77 24.88 -19.11
N ALA A 17 11.23 24.78 -17.90
CA ALA A 17 10.34 25.81 -17.35
C ALA A 17 10.58 25.96 -15.85
N ASP A 18 11.58 26.79 -15.53
CA ASP A 18 11.78 27.44 -14.24
C ASP A 18 10.48 28.06 -13.72
N PHE A 19 9.84 27.44 -12.72
CA PHE A 19 8.76 28.07 -11.98
C PHE A 19 9.33 28.77 -10.74
N ASN A 20 10.09 29.84 -10.99
CA ASN A 20 10.44 30.80 -9.95
C ASN A 20 9.25 31.77 -9.75
N GLY A 21 8.47 31.56 -8.70
CA GLY A 21 7.36 32.43 -8.33
C GLY A 21 7.29 32.64 -6.82
N THR A 22 7.91 33.72 -6.33
CA THR A 22 7.60 34.37 -5.06
C THR A 22 7.77 35.87 -5.33
N PRO A 23 6.77 36.74 -5.05
CA PRO A 23 6.58 37.24 -3.68
C PRO A 23 5.13 37.62 -3.29
N GLY A 24 4.83 37.63 -1.99
CA GLY A 24 3.55 38.20 -1.51
C GLY A 24 3.32 38.18 -0.01
N ALA A 25 3.94 39.13 0.69
CA ALA A 25 3.49 39.83 1.91
C ALA A 25 3.01 39.04 3.15
N SER A 26 3.76 39.28 4.24
CA SER A 26 3.36 39.11 5.64
C SER A 26 2.36 40.19 6.07
N ALA A 27 1.25 39.76 6.68
CA ALA A 27 0.40 40.47 7.64
C ALA A 27 -0.51 39.39 8.24
N GLY A 28 -0.70 39.16 9.53
CA GLY A 28 -0.52 39.97 10.73
C GLY A 28 -1.68 39.58 11.66
N SER A 29 -1.35 39.16 12.88
CA SER A 29 -2.23 38.90 14.05
C SER A 29 -3.26 37.76 13.99
N SER A 30 -3.09 36.76 14.85
CA SER A 30 -3.98 36.55 16.00
C SER A 30 -3.34 35.51 16.91
N GLU A 31 -2.88 35.94 18.09
CA GLU A 31 -2.64 35.05 19.22
C GLU A 31 -3.88 34.17 19.42
N ARG A 32 -3.70 32.86 19.27
CA ARG A 32 -4.46 31.82 19.94
C ARG A 32 -3.46 30.73 20.28
N ASP A 33 -2.83 30.85 21.44
CA ASP A 33 -2.12 29.75 22.08
C ASP A 33 -3.16 28.69 22.48
N GLU A 34 -3.61 27.90 21.51
CA GLU A 34 -4.12 26.56 21.76
C GLU A 34 -2.94 25.62 21.54
N VAL A 35 -1.91 25.71 22.39
CA VAL A 35 -0.83 24.71 22.40
C VAL A 35 -1.36 23.50 23.16
N GLU A 36 -2.21 22.77 22.46
CA GLU A 36 -2.51 21.40 22.77
C GLU A 36 -1.17 20.62 22.69
N SER A 37 -0.97 19.71 23.65
CA SER A 37 0.34 19.21 24.11
C SER A 37 1.43 18.97 23.03
N ILE A 38 2.71 19.13 23.38
CA ILE A 38 3.83 18.84 22.45
C ILE A 38 4.30 17.40 22.64
N ARG A 39 4.26 16.58 21.57
CA ARG A 39 4.92 15.27 21.50
C ARG A 39 6.36 15.47 21.03
N GLU A 40 7.34 15.12 21.87
CA GLU A 40 8.75 15.14 21.50
C GLU A 40 9.23 13.75 21.08
N ILE A 41 9.78 13.64 19.86
CA ILE A 41 10.48 12.44 19.37
C ILE A 41 11.98 12.71 19.40
N VAL A 42 12.69 12.08 20.33
CA VAL A 42 14.14 12.20 20.47
C VAL A 42 14.84 11.20 19.56
N LEU A 43 15.59 11.70 18.58
CA LEU A 43 16.47 10.92 17.72
C LEU A 43 17.93 11.16 18.13
N ARG A 44 18.84 10.29 17.67
CA ARG A 44 20.27 10.37 18.01
C ARG A 44 20.93 11.72 17.64
N SER A 45 20.45 12.39 16.60
CA SER A 45 21.02 13.63 16.07
C SER A 45 20.11 14.87 16.20
N ARG A 46 18.83 14.70 16.56
CA ARG A 46 17.86 15.81 16.66
C ARG A 46 16.62 15.42 17.45
N THR A 47 15.87 16.43 17.89
CA THR A 47 14.53 16.25 18.49
C THR A 47 13.47 16.82 17.54
N ILE A 48 12.44 16.03 17.26
CA ILE A 48 11.27 16.46 16.49
C ILE A 48 10.16 16.82 17.49
N ARG A 49 9.60 18.02 17.36
CA ARG A 49 8.47 18.49 18.18
C ARG A 49 7.21 18.52 17.33
N ILE A 50 6.18 17.80 17.76
CA ILE A 50 4.89 17.72 17.07
C ILE A 50 3.83 18.33 18.00
N PRO A 51 3.21 19.46 17.62
CA PRO A 51 2.01 19.96 18.31
C PRO A 51 0.88 18.94 18.16
N ILE A 52 0.22 18.57 19.26
CA ILE A 52 -0.87 17.59 19.25
C ILE A 52 -2.14 18.32 19.62
N VAL A 53 -3.08 18.40 18.70
CA VAL A 53 -4.46 18.80 19.01
C VAL A 53 -5.09 17.73 19.88
N GLU A 54 -5.63 18.09 21.06
CA GLU A 54 -6.30 17.12 21.95
C GLU A 54 -7.69 16.79 21.39
N GLU A 55 -7.70 15.97 20.33
CA GLU A 55 -8.94 15.38 19.83
C GLU A 55 -9.45 14.35 20.84
N ARG A 56 -10.73 14.46 21.20
CA ARG A 56 -11.43 13.48 22.06
C ARG A 56 -11.26 12.09 21.46
N PRO A 57 -11.09 11.03 22.27
CA PRO A 57 -10.95 9.67 21.75
C PRO A 57 -12.21 9.29 20.97
N VAL A 58 -12.11 9.32 19.65
CA VAL A 58 -13.09 8.74 18.73
C VAL A 58 -12.77 7.26 18.66
N ALA A 59 -13.74 6.41 18.98
CA ALA A 59 -13.58 4.97 18.78
C ALA A 59 -13.21 4.72 17.31
N PRO A 60 -12.22 3.86 17.01
CA PRO A 60 -11.89 3.54 15.63
C PRO A 60 -13.14 3.04 14.93
N GLU A 61 -13.49 3.68 13.80
CA GLU A 61 -14.57 3.21 12.95
C GLU A 61 -14.25 1.76 12.55
N ALA A 62 -15.25 0.87 12.64
CA ALA A 62 -15.05 -0.51 12.26
C ALA A 62 -14.65 -0.60 10.78
N PHE A 63 -13.75 -1.52 10.46
CA PHE A 63 -13.45 -1.79 9.06
C PHE A 63 -14.69 -2.40 8.39
N HIS A 64 -15.23 -1.70 7.40
CA HIS A 64 -16.29 -2.20 6.55
C HIS A 64 -15.70 -2.58 5.20
N ALA A 65 -16.02 -3.80 4.72
CA ALA A 65 -15.65 -4.20 3.37
C ALA A 65 -16.30 -3.23 2.36
N PRO A 66 -15.59 -2.82 1.29
CA PRO A 66 -16.15 -1.95 0.28
C PRO A 66 -17.45 -2.52 -0.29
N GLU A 67 -18.47 -1.68 -0.38
CA GLU A 67 -19.76 -2.07 -0.94
C GLU A 67 -19.63 -2.30 -2.45
N VAL A 68 -19.83 -3.55 -2.87
CA VAL A 68 -19.65 -3.98 -4.25
C VAL A 68 -20.90 -3.70 -5.11
N GLU A 69 -22.05 -3.47 -4.47
CA GLU A 69 -23.35 -3.33 -5.13
C GLU A 69 -23.47 -2.05 -5.98
N GLY A 70 -22.71 -0.99 -5.65
CA GLY A 70 -22.67 0.26 -6.42
C GLY A 70 -21.76 0.27 -7.65
N LEU A 71 -21.07 -0.84 -7.95
CA LEU A 71 -20.10 -0.91 -9.03
C LEU A 71 -20.80 -0.98 -10.40
N PRO A 72 -20.35 -0.27 -11.45
CA PRO A 72 -20.94 -0.41 -12.79
C PRO A 72 -20.90 -1.85 -13.31
N ALA A 73 -21.92 -2.27 -14.07
CA ALA A 73 -22.13 -3.65 -14.50
C ALA A 73 -20.89 -4.27 -15.18
N GLN A 74 -20.18 -3.49 -16.00
CA GLN A 74 -18.96 -3.93 -16.69
C GLN A 74 -17.84 -4.38 -15.75
N TYR A 75 -17.77 -3.79 -14.54
CA TYR A 75 -16.79 -4.18 -13.54
C TYR A 75 -17.30 -5.29 -12.64
N GLN A 76 -18.61 -5.37 -12.39
CA GLN A 76 -19.20 -6.50 -11.65
C GLN A 76 -18.91 -7.83 -12.36
N GLN A 77 -18.91 -7.84 -13.70
CA GLN A 77 -18.59 -9.03 -14.51
C GLN A 77 -17.11 -9.47 -14.40
N LEU A 78 -16.21 -8.58 -13.94
CA LEU A 78 -14.81 -8.89 -13.70
C LEU A 78 -14.53 -9.39 -12.28
N LEU A 79 -15.50 -9.25 -11.37
CA LEU A 79 -15.40 -9.77 -10.01
C LEU A 79 -15.54 -11.29 -10.04
N VAL A 80 -14.41 -11.94 -10.32
CA VAL A 80 -14.31 -13.40 -10.26
C VAL A 80 -13.75 -13.75 -8.90
N THR A 81 -14.59 -14.28 -8.01
CA THR A 81 -14.09 -14.96 -6.82
C THR A 81 -13.28 -16.16 -7.29
N PRO A 82 -11.99 -16.26 -6.94
CA PRO A 82 -11.21 -17.42 -7.32
C PRO A 82 -11.86 -18.69 -6.75
N PRO A 83 -11.84 -19.80 -7.49
CA PRO A 83 -12.48 -21.05 -7.06
C PRO A 83 -11.82 -21.67 -5.83
N ILE A 84 -10.59 -21.24 -5.49
CA ILE A 84 -9.80 -21.77 -4.39
C ILE A 84 -9.20 -20.57 -3.65
N ASP A 85 -9.31 -20.58 -2.31
CA ASP A 85 -8.61 -19.62 -1.46
C ASP A 85 -7.09 -19.85 -1.58
N PRO A 86 -6.29 -18.84 -1.93
CA PRO A 86 -4.85 -19.01 -2.10
C PRO A 86 -4.14 -19.54 -0.84
N TYR A 87 -4.63 -19.22 0.37
CA TYR A 87 -4.05 -19.71 1.61
C TYR A 87 -5.02 -19.66 2.80
N ILE A 88 -4.79 -20.51 3.79
CA ILE A 88 -5.55 -20.52 5.04
C ILE A 88 -4.60 -20.19 6.19
N VAL A 89 -5.02 -19.28 7.08
CA VAL A 89 -4.27 -18.93 8.29
C VAL A 89 -4.82 -19.73 9.47
N ILE A 90 -3.98 -20.58 10.05
CA ILE A 90 -4.33 -21.42 11.20
C ILE A 90 -3.69 -20.84 12.45
N ARG A 91 -4.52 -20.59 13.46
CA ARG A 91 -4.07 -20.21 14.81
C ARG A 91 -4.02 -21.46 15.66
N ASN A 92 -2.81 -21.89 16.00
CA ASN A 92 -2.57 -23.09 16.78
C ASN A 92 -2.79 -22.82 18.27
N ALA A 93 -3.05 -23.89 19.03
CA ALA A 93 -3.28 -23.81 20.47
C ALA A 93 -2.05 -23.33 21.27
N ASP A 94 -0.85 -23.48 20.70
CA ASP A 94 0.41 -22.98 21.26
C ASP A 94 0.61 -21.46 21.04
N GLY A 95 -0.35 -20.79 20.40
CA GLY A 95 -0.28 -19.37 20.06
C GLY A 95 0.52 -19.10 18.78
N SER A 96 1.08 -20.11 18.14
CA SER A 96 1.72 -19.96 16.83
C SER A 96 0.67 -19.77 15.72
N THR A 97 1.09 -19.17 14.62
CA THR A 97 0.25 -19.01 13.42
C THR A 97 0.96 -19.67 12.24
N THR A 98 0.28 -20.58 11.57
CA THR A 98 0.75 -21.24 10.35
C THR A 98 -0.12 -20.83 9.17
N ILE A 99 0.46 -20.94 7.98
CA ILE A 99 -0.18 -20.60 6.71
C ILE A 99 -0.12 -21.82 5.81
N GLU A 100 -1.27 -22.42 5.54
CA GLU A 100 -1.41 -23.53 4.61
C GLU A 100 -1.63 -23.00 3.20
N CYS A 101 -0.97 -23.62 2.22
CA CYS A 101 -1.20 -23.32 0.81
C CYS A 101 -2.50 -23.97 0.33
N GLY A 102 -3.41 -23.20 -0.26
CA GLY A 102 -4.67 -23.76 -0.79
C GLY A 102 -4.50 -24.60 -2.06
N MET A 103 -3.30 -24.61 -2.66
CA MET A 103 -3.01 -25.30 -3.93
C MET A 103 -2.16 -26.55 -3.77
N CYS A 104 -1.54 -26.78 -2.59
CA CYS A 104 -0.74 -27.96 -2.30
C CYS A 104 -0.58 -28.15 -0.78
N PRO A 105 -0.20 -29.35 -0.28
CA PRO A 105 -0.12 -29.64 1.16
C PRO A 105 1.14 -29.05 1.81
N LYS A 106 1.49 -27.80 1.51
CA LYS A 106 2.64 -27.09 2.08
C LYS A 106 2.18 -26.04 3.08
N GLU A 107 2.92 -25.98 4.18
CA GLU A 107 2.68 -25.07 5.29
C GLU A 107 3.87 -24.14 5.49
N PHE A 108 3.60 -22.93 5.97
CA PHE A 108 4.61 -21.90 6.18
C PHE A 108 4.36 -21.18 7.50
N GLY A 109 5.43 -20.91 8.25
CA GLY A 109 5.34 -20.07 9.45
C GLY A 109 5.24 -18.57 9.15
N THR A 110 5.38 -18.14 7.89
CA THR A 110 5.31 -16.72 7.51
C THR A 110 4.65 -16.51 6.15
N LEU A 111 3.93 -15.40 6.00
CA LEU A 111 3.27 -15.03 4.73
C LEU A 111 4.29 -14.78 3.62
N LYS A 112 5.46 -14.25 3.97
CA LYS A 112 6.58 -14.07 3.04
C LYS A 112 7.03 -15.41 2.45
N GLY A 113 7.22 -16.44 3.29
CA GLY A 113 7.62 -17.78 2.84
C GLY A 113 6.58 -18.38 1.89
N TRP A 114 5.31 -18.27 2.26
CA TRP A 114 4.20 -18.72 1.42
C TRP A 114 4.17 -17.97 0.07
N ARG A 115 4.33 -16.63 0.05
CA ARG A 115 4.32 -15.84 -1.19
C ARG A 115 5.41 -16.27 -2.16
N ILE A 116 6.64 -16.49 -1.66
CA ILE A 116 7.76 -16.97 -2.47
C ILE A 116 7.45 -18.35 -3.05
N HIS A 117 6.86 -19.24 -2.26
CA HIS A 117 6.44 -20.55 -2.71
C HIS A 117 5.37 -20.45 -3.80
N ALA A 118 4.31 -19.68 -3.58
CA ALA A 118 3.22 -19.49 -4.54
C ALA A 118 3.73 -18.96 -5.88
N SER A 119 4.56 -17.92 -5.87
CA SER A 119 5.10 -17.33 -7.12
C SER A 119 6.03 -18.29 -7.88
N LYS A 120 6.73 -19.21 -7.20
CA LYS A 120 7.66 -20.15 -7.83
C LYS A 120 6.97 -21.43 -8.30
N VAL A 121 6.13 -22.01 -7.45
CA VAL A 121 5.53 -23.35 -7.64
C VAL A 121 4.19 -23.26 -8.35
N HIS A 122 3.42 -22.20 -8.10
CA HIS A 122 2.08 -22.00 -8.67
C HIS A 122 2.05 -20.89 -9.73
N ARG A 123 3.17 -20.71 -10.45
CA ARG A 123 3.39 -19.63 -11.43
C ARG A 123 2.38 -19.58 -12.58
N GLN A 124 1.78 -20.72 -12.94
CA GLN A 124 0.74 -20.83 -13.97
C GLN A 124 -0.68 -20.71 -13.42
N SER A 125 -0.86 -20.83 -12.10
CA SER A 125 -2.11 -20.53 -11.40
C SER A 125 -2.30 -19.02 -11.19
N GLY A 126 -1.48 -18.19 -11.86
CA GLY A 126 -1.39 -16.73 -11.77
C GLY A 126 -2.61 -15.93 -12.24
N LYS A 127 -3.82 -16.48 -12.13
CA LYS A 127 -5.05 -15.66 -12.07
C LYS A 127 -5.23 -14.95 -10.73
N PHE A 128 -4.42 -15.29 -9.73
CA PHE A 128 -4.32 -14.49 -8.51
C PHE A 128 -3.42 -13.29 -8.78
N ILE A 129 -4.03 -12.23 -9.32
CA ILE A 129 -3.43 -10.90 -9.31
C ILE A 129 -3.37 -10.49 -7.84
N PHE A 130 -2.24 -10.77 -7.17
CA PHE A 130 -1.92 -10.08 -5.93
C PHE A 130 -1.50 -8.67 -6.33
N GLU A 131 -2.48 -7.82 -6.64
CA GLU A 131 -2.24 -6.39 -6.52
C GLU A 131 -1.91 -6.15 -5.06
N LEU A 132 -0.63 -5.91 -4.83
CA LEU A 132 -0.11 -5.31 -3.63
C LEU A 132 -0.86 -3.98 -3.49
N GLN A 133 -1.95 -3.98 -2.73
CA GLN A 133 -2.47 -2.75 -2.15
C GLN A 133 -1.47 -2.32 -1.07
N TYR A 134 -0.33 -1.80 -1.52
CA TYR A 134 0.43 -0.82 -0.78
C TYR A 134 0.04 0.52 -1.42
N THR A 135 -0.69 1.29 -0.61
CA THR A 135 -1.01 2.72 -0.71
C THR A 135 -0.20 3.52 -1.73
#